data_AF-A0A9X5XMN3-F1
#
_entry.id   AF-A0A9X5XMN3-F1
#
_cell.length_a   1.000
_cell.length_b   1.000
_cell.length_c   1.000
_cell.angle_alpha   90.00
_cell.angle_beta   90.00
_cell.angle_gamma   90.00
#
_symmetry.space_group_name_H-M   'P 1'
#
loop_
_entity.id
_entity.type
_entity.pdbx_description
1 polymer ?
#
loop_
_entity_poly.entity_id
_entity_poly.type
_entity_poly.pdbx_seq_one_letter_code
_entity_poly.pdbx_strand_id
1 'polypeptide(L)' 'KALPADCTAAELTPGSHRVGGKIDPQLLATVTSWCAQHGVMPEKISVERHTLEDVFLELTGKELRS' A
#
# COMPACT_ATOMS: atom_id res chain seq x y z
N LYS A 1 6.75 16.32 2.82
CA LYS A 1 7.54 15.07 2.68
C LYS A 1 7.02 14.13 3.77
N ALA A 2 6.02 13.30 3.46
CA ALA A 2 5.22 12.64 4.50
C ALA A 2 5.59 11.16 4.69
N LEU A 3 5.88 10.41 3.63
CA LEU A 3 6.08 8.96 3.73
C LEU A 3 7.50 8.58 4.23
N PRO A 4 7.64 7.48 5.00
CA PRO A 4 8.94 6.91 5.36
C PRO A 4 9.79 6.59 4.12
N ALA A 5 11.12 6.61 4.27
CA ALA A 5 12.06 6.47 3.15
C ALA A 5 11.89 5.15 2.36
N ASP A 6 11.45 4.09 3.02
CA ASP A 6 11.24 2.77 2.41
C ASP A 6 9.82 2.57 1.86
N CYS A 7 9.00 3.62 1.83
CA CYS A 7 7.64 3.55 1.32
C CYS A 7 7.55 4.07 -0.11
N THR A 8 6.90 3.30 -0.98
CA THR A 8 6.52 3.70 -2.34
C THR A 8 5.05 4.10 -2.35
N ALA A 9 4.68 5.10 -3.15
CA ALA A 9 3.28 5.45 -3.37
C ALA A 9 3.03 5.53 -4.87
N ALA A 10 1.99 4.86 -5.33
CA ALA A 10 1.54 4.87 -6.71
C ALA A 10 0.05 5.18 -6.76
N GLU A 11 -0.34 6.05 -7.69
CA GLU A 11 -1.75 6.26 -8.05
C GLU A 11 -2.12 5.23 -9.13
N LEU A 12 -3.05 4.33 -8.80
CA LEU A 12 -3.48 3.26 -9.72
C LEU A 12 -4.59 3.76 -10.65
N THR A 13 -5.49 4.56 -10.10
CA THR A 13 -6.55 5.29 -10.78
C THR A 13 -6.74 6.64 -10.06
N PRO A 14 -7.32 7.66 -10.71
CA PRO A 14 -7.61 8.93 -10.06
C PRO A 14 -8.35 8.73 -8.72
N GLY A 15 -7.72 9.16 -7.62
CA GLY A 15 -8.26 9.02 -6.26
C GLY A 15 -8.03 7.66 -5.57
N SER A 16 -7.37 6.70 -6.24
CA SER A 16 -6.93 5.44 -5.65
C SER A 16 -5.41 5.40 -5.54
N HIS A 17 -4.92 5.54 -4.31
CA HIS A 17 -3.50 5.53 -4.01
C HIS A 17 -3.13 4.24 -3.28
N ARG A 18 -2.15 3.50 -3.82
CA ARG A 18 -1.53 2.35 -3.16
C ARG A 18 -0.19 2.78 -2.59
N VAL A 19 -0.03 2.55 -1.28
CA VAL A 19 1.24 2.77 -0.57
C VAL A 19 1.85 1.40 -0.26
N GLY A 20 3.06 1.15 -0.76
CA GLY A 20 3.85 -0.05 -0.49
C GLY A 20 4.95 0.22 0.53
N GLY A 21 5.24 -0.74 1.39
CA GLY A 21 6.26 -0.63 2.42
C GLY A 21 5.97 -1.54 3.62
N LYS A 22 6.78 -1.44 4.68
CA LYS A 22 6.47 -2.10 5.96
C LYS A 22 5.21 -1.46 6.56
N ILE A 23 4.12 -2.22 6.62
CA ILE A 23 2.89 -1.71 7.23
C ILE A 23 2.98 -1.82 8.75
N ASP A 24 3.22 -0.68 9.40
CA ASP A 24 3.19 -0.52 10.84
C ASP A 24 2.20 0.60 11.25
N PRO A 25 1.87 0.75 12.55
CA PRO A 25 0.96 1.80 13.00
C PRO A 25 1.42 3.22 12.66
N GLN A 26 2.74 3.45 12.58
CA GLN A 26 3.32 4.76 12.29
C GLN A 26 3.05 5.18 10.84
N LEU A 27 3.16 4.23 9.91
CA LEU A 27 2.80 4.45 8.52
C LEU A 27 1.32 4.82 8.37
N LEU A 28 0.43 4.09 9.05
CA LEU A 28 -1.01 4.37 8.98
C LEU A 28 -1.34 5.78 9.51
N ALA A 29 -0.76 6.17 10.65
CA ALA A 29 -0.92 7.53 11.20
C ALA A 29 -0.40 8.61 10.25
N THR A 30 0.69 8.33 9.54
CA THR A 30 1.28 9.24 8.56
C THR A 30 0.37 9.46 7.36
N VAL A 31 -0.19 8.37 6.80
CA VAL A 31 -1.11 8.44 5.66
C VAL A 31 -2.38 9.21 6.02
N THR A 32 -3.00 8.90 7.17
CA THR A 32 -4.22 9.60 7.60
C THR A 32 -3.95 11.07 7.93
N SER A 33 -2.77 11.40 8.49
CA SER A 33 -2.37 12.80 8.72
C SER A 33 -2.18 13.56 7.41
N TRP A 34 -1.64 12.91 6.37
CA TRP A 34 -1.53 13.53 5.05
C TRP A 34 -2.91 13.79 4.44
N CYS A 35 -3.84 12.85 4.55
CA CYS A 35 -5.23 13.03 4.09
C CYS A 35 -5.89 14.25 4.77
N ALA A 36 -5.76 14.36 6.09
CA ALA A 36 -6.26 15.51 6.84
C ALA A 36 -5.63 16.84 6.40
N GLN A 37 -4.31 16.87 6.15
CA GLN A 37 -3.61 18.06 5.66
C GLN A 37 -4.08 18.52 4.27
N HIS A 38 -4.57 17.60 3.44
CA HIS A 38 -5.07 17.90 2.09
C HIS A 38 -6.59 18.03 2.04
N GLY A 39 -7.28 17.99 3.20
CA GLY A 39 -8.74 18.08 3.27
C GLY A 39 -9.47 16.88 2.65
N VAL A 40 -8.81 15.72 2.57
CA VAL A 40 -9.37 14.50 1.97
C VAL A 40 -9.83 13.57 3.09
N MET A 41 -11.09 13.13 3.05
CA MET A 41 -11.59 12.04 3.90
C MET A 41 -11.46 10.71 3.14
N PRO A 42 -10.65 9.75 3.60
CA PRO A 42 -10.54 8.46 2.94
C PRO A 42 -11.86 7.69 3.04
N GLU A 43 -12.44 7.30 1.92
CA GLU A 43 -13.65 6.47 1.91
C GLU A 43 -13.38 5.05 2.42
N LYS A 44 -12.18 4.52 2.13
CA LYS A 44 -11.73 3.19 2.54
C LYS A 44 -10.21 3.18 2.65
N ILE A 45 -9.70 2.60 3.75
CA ILE A 45 -8.29 2.25 3.89
C ILE A 45 -8.21 0.74 4.08
N SER A 46 -7.37 0.06 3.31
CA SER A 46 -7.16 -1.37 3.42
C SER A 46 -5.68 -1.66 3.54
N VAL A 47 -5.33 -2.43 4.57
CA VAL A 47 -3.98 -2.95 4.76
C VAL A 47 -3.99 -4.37 4.23
N GLU A 48 -3.50 -4.55 3.01
CA GLU A 48 -3.23 -5.88 2.49
C GLU A 48 -1.90 -6.37 3.07
N ARG A 49 -1.93 -7.51 3.75
CA ARG A 49 -0.71 -8.24 4.08
C ARG A 49 -0.51 -9.24 2.95
N HIS A 50 0.58 -9.11 2.20
CA HIS A 50 1.03 -10.22 1.36
C HIS A 50 1.37 -11.37 2.30
N THR A 51 0.55 -12.42 2.27
CA THR A 51 0.84 -13.63 3.01
C THR A 51 1.92 -14.42 2.26
N LEU A 52 2.58 -15.35 2.96
CA LEU A 52 3.51 -16.27 2.28
C LEU A 52 2.81 -17.06 1.16
N GLU A 53 1.52 -17.32 1.29
CA GLU A 53 0.70 -17.98 0.29
C GLU A 53 0.57 -17.13 -0.98
N ASP A 54 0.35 -15.82 -0.86
CA ASP A 54 0.29 -14.90 -2.00
C ASP A 54 1.64 -14.82 -2.74
N VAL A 55 2.75 -14.81 -1.98
CA VAL A 55 4.11 -14.80 -2.55
C VAL A 55 4.43 -16.13 -3.24
N PHE A 56 4.01 -17.25 -2.64
CA PHE A 56 4.16 -18.58 -3.22
C PHE A 56 3.36 -18.70 -4.53
N LEU A 57 2.12 -18.22 -4.56
CA LEU A 57 1.28 -18.24 -5.76
C LEU A 57 1.85 -17.35 -6.88
N GLU A 58 2.41 -16.19 -6.56
CA GLU A 58 3.05 -15.33 -7.57
C GLU A 58 4.31 -15.96 -8.16
N LEU A 59 5.14 -16.61 -7.34
CA LEU A 59 6.36 -17.30 -7.80
C LEU A 59 6.03 -18.54 -8.64
N THR A 60 5.09 -19.38 -8.18
CA THR A 60 4.75 -20.64 -8.85
C THR A 60 3.84 -20.46 -10.06
N GLY A 61 3.00 -19.41 -10.08
CA GLY A 61 2.17 -19.07 -11.22
C GLY A 61 2.95 -18.57 -12.45
N LYS A 62 4.19 -18.09 -12.27
CA LYS A 62 5.10 -17.73 -13.36
C LYS A 62 5.78 -18.95 -13.98
N GLU A 63 6.08 -19.99 -13.18
CA GLU A 63 6.73 -21.23 -13.64
C GLU A 63 5.80 -22.16 -14.45
N LEU A 64 4.48 -22.07 -14.26
CA LEU A 64 3.48 -22.91 -14.96
C LEU A 64 3.05 -22.40 -16.34
N ARG A 65 3.63 -21.29 -16.83
CA ARG A 65 3.41 -20.74 -18.18
C ARG A 65 4.62 -20.88 -19.11
N SER A 66 5.55 -21.78 -18.80
CA SER A 66 6.63 -22.20 -19.72
C SER A 66 6.31 -23.52 -20.40
#